data_AF-U6DXV2-F1
#
_entry.id   AF-U6DXV2-F1
#
_cell.length_a   1.000
_cell.length_b   1.000
_cell.length_c   1.000
_cell.angle_alpha   90.00
_cell.angle_beta   90.00
_cell.angle_gamma   90.00
#
_symmetry.space_group_name_H-M   'P 1'
#
loop_
_entity.id
_entity.type
_entity.pdbx_description
1 polymer ?
#
loop_
_entity_poly.entity_id
_entity_poly.type
_entity_poly.pdbx_seq_one_letter_code
_entity_poly.pdbx_strand_id
1 'polypeptide(L)'
;MVAAHAAHSSSSAEWIACLDKRPLERSSEDVDIIFTRLKEVKAFEKFHPNLLHQICLCGYYENLEKGITLFRQGDIGTNWYAVLAGSLDVKVSETSSHQDAVTICTLGIGTAFGESILDNTPRHATIVTRESSELLRIEQKDFKALWEKYRQYMAGLLAPPYGVMETGSNNDRIPDKE
;
A
#
# COMPACT_ATOMS: atom_id res chain seq x y z
N MET A 1 17.47 -1.91 -36.24
CA MET A 1 16.01 -2.16 -36.25
C MET A 1 15.52 -1.99 -34.82
N VAL A 2 14.38 -1.33 -34.70
CA VAL A 2 13.84 -0.61 -33.53
C VAL A 2 13.68 -1.50 -32.29
N ALA A 3 14.24 -1.09 -31.15
CA ALA A 3 13.79 -1.56 -29.83
C ALA A 3 12.79 -0.52 -29.30
N ALA A 4 11.54 -0.95 -29.14
CA ALA A 4 10.41 -0.13 -28.76
C ALA A 4 10.58 0.35 -27.31
N HIS A 5 10.82 1.66 -27.14
CA HIS A 5 10.50 2.35 -25.91
C HIS A 5 8.97 2.34 -25.76
N ALA A 6 8.47 1.69 -24.71
CA ALA A 6 7.10 1.92 -24.26
C ALA A 6 7.01 3.38 -23.83
N ALA A 7 6.37 4.20 -24.66
CA ALA A 7 6.07 5.59 -24.37
C ALA A 7 4.99 5.64 -23.28
N HIS A 8 5.41 5.58 -22.02
CA HIS A 8 4.57 6.04 -20.91
C HIS A 8 4.44 7.55 -21.05
N SER A 9 3.20 8.06 -20.96
CA SER A 9 2.90 9.47 -21.20
C SER A 9 3.75 10.37 -20.29
N SER A 10 4.26 11.47 -20.85
CA SER A 10 5.15 12.42 -20.18
C SER A 10 4.70 12.90 -18.79
N SER A 11 3.39 12.86 -18.47
CA SER A 11 2.88 13.26 -17.14
C SER A 11 2.94 12.15 -16.08
N SER A 12 3.01 10.89 -16.49
CA SER A 12 3.12 9.76 -15.57
C SER A 12 4.51 9.61 -14.96
N ALA A 13 5.54 10.18 -15.60
CA ALA A 13 6.92 10.15 -15.08
C ALA A 13 7.23 11.28 -14.09
N GLU A 14 6.52 12.41 -14.16
CA GLU A 14 6.86 13.61 -13.39
C GLU A 14 6.57 13.45 -11.90
N TRP A 15 5.38 12.98 -11.52
CA TRP A 15 5.04 12.73 -10.12
C TRP A 15 5.89 11.63 -9.47
N ILE A 16 6.33 10.64 -10.27
CA ILE A 16 7.28 9.60 -9.81
C ILE A 16 8.63 10.25 -9.51
N ALA A 17 9.14 11.09 -10.42
CA ALA A 17 10.38 11.83 -10.20
C ALA A 17 10.30 12.73 -8.95
N CYS A 18 9.14 13.32 -8.66
CA CYS A 18 8.91 14.07 -7.42
C CYS A 18 8.91 13.16 -6.18
N LEU A 19 8.30 11.96 -6.24
CA LEU A 19 8.30 10.98 -5.14
C LEU A 19 9.66 10.30 -4.91
N ASP A 20 10.50 10.20 -5.95
CA ASP A 20 11.86 9.68 -5.84
C ASP A 20 12.80 10.64 -5.09
N LYS A 21 12.47 11.94 -5.02
CA LYS A 21 13.17 12.89 -4.16
C LYS A 21 12.98 12.51 -2.70
N ARG A 22 14.00 12.76 -1.88
CA ARG A 22 13.87 12.62 -0.42
C ARG A 22 12.79 13.58 0.10
N PRO A 23 11.99 13.19 1.11
CA PRO A 23 10.99 14.04 1.75
C PRO A 23 11.45 15.48 2.02
N LEU A 24 12.66 15.65 2.55
CA LEU A 24 13.22 16.96 2.91
C LEU A 24 13.65 17.81 1.70
N GLU A 25 13.76 17.21 0.53
CA GLU A 25 14.21 17.86 -0.71
C GLU A 25 13.03 18.20 -1.65
N ARG A 26 11.79 17.84 -1.26
CA ARG A 26 10.58 18.17 -2.02
C ARG A 26 10.18 19.62 -1.80
N SER A 27 10.03 20.35 -2.90
CA SER A 27 9.42 21.68 -2.90
C SER A 27 7.90 21.60 -2.75
N SER A 28 7.23 22.73 -2.52
CA SER A 28 5.76 22.79 -2.54
C SER A 28 5.20 22.38 -3.91
N GLU A 29 5.87 22.78 -5.00
CA GLU A 29 5.51 22.39 -6.37
C GLU A 29 5.55 20.87 -6.54
N ASP A 30 6.60 20.22 -6.02
CA ASP A 30 6.72 18.75 -6.07
C ASP A 30 5.54 18.09 -5.34
N VAL A 31 5.19 18.60 -4.17
CA VAL A 31 4.07 18.08 -3.37
C VAL A 31 2.75 18.25 -4.11
N ASP A 32 2.52 19.39 -4.76
CA ASP A 32 1.31 19.65 -5.52
C ASP A 32 1.18 18.73 -6.74
N ILE A 33 2.28 18.45 -7.44
CA ILE A 33 2.33 17.49 -8.56
C ILE A 33 1.98 16.08 -8.07
N ILE A 34 2.62 15.62 -6.97
CA ILE A 34 2.35 14.31 -6.38
C ILE A 34 0.88 14.24 -5.97
N PHE A 35 0.40 15.23 -5.21
CA PHE A 35 -0.95 15.25 -4.67
C PHE A 35 -2.01 15.22 -5.78
N THR A 36 -1.83 16.03 -6.82
CA THR A 36 -2.71 16.04 -7.99
C THR A 36 -2.82 14.66 -8.59
N ARG A 37 -1.69 13.95 -8.72
CA ARG A 37 -1.71 12.60 -9.28
C ARG A 37 -2.34 11.58 -8.35
N LEU A 38 -1.91 11.50 -7.09
CA LEU A 38 -2.41 10.49 -6.15
C LEU A 38 -3.92 10.62 -5.96
N LYS A 39 -4.47 11.83 -6.02
CA LYS A 39 -5.92 12.07 -5.91
C LYS A 39 -6.73 11.42 -7.05
N GLU A 40 -6.14 11.26 -8.24
CA GLU A 40 -6.79 10.62 -9.39
C GLU A 40 -6.65 9.09 -9.40
N VAL A 41 -5.68 8.55 -8.65
CA VAL A 41 -5.44 7.13 -8.62
C VAL A 41 -6.52 6.47 -7.76
N LYS A 42 -7.29 5.55 -8.35
CA LYS A 42 -8.35 4.79 -7.66
C LYS A 42 -7.90 4.18 -6.33
N ALA A 43 -6.62 3.80 -6.24
CA ALA A 43 -6.02 3.27 -5.03
C ALA A 43 -6.17 4.20 -3.80
N PHE A 44 -6.26 5.51 -4.02
CA PHE A 44 -6.33 6.51 -2.96
C PHE A 44 -7.68 7.20 -2.83
N GLU A 45 -8.71 6.77 -3.56
CA GLU A 45 -10.05 7.36 -3.47
C GLU A 45 -10.62 7.33 -2.03
N LYS A 46 -10.20 6.34 -1.24
CA LYS A 46 -10.59 6.18 0.18
C LYS A 46 -9.76 7.04 1.16
N PHE A 47 -8.71 7.71 0.70
CA PHE A 47 -7.84 8.52 1.56
C PHE A 47 -8.37 9.95 1.65
N HIS A 48 -8.54 10.44 2.87
CA HIS A 48 -8.93 11.83 3.08
C HIS A 48 -7.85 12.78 2.51
N PRO A 49 -8.21 13.90 1.83
CA PRO A 49 -7.25 14.81 1.20
C PRO A 49 -6.12 15.27 2.13
N ASN A 50 -6.42 15.58 3.39
CA ASN A 50 -5.39 15.96 4.37
C ASN A 50 -4.39 14.83 4.64
N LEU A 51 -4.86 13.57 4.73
CA LEU A 51 -3.97 12.42 4.91
C LEU A 51 -3.12 12.22 3.66
N LEU A 52 -3.74 12.29 2.48
CA LEU A 52 -3.04 12.14 1.20
C LEU A 52 -1.95 13.21 1.00
N HIS A 53 -2.20 14.45 1.39
CA HIS A 53 -1.19 15.50 1.35
C HIS A 53 -0.01 15.20 2.28
N GLN A 54 -0.24 14.64 3.46
CA GLN A 54 0.88 14.25 4.33
C GLN A 54 1.67 13.07 3.75
N ILE A 55 0.98 12.13 3.08
CA ILE A 55 1.61 11.05 2.34
C ILE A 55 2.52 11.59 1.22
N CYS A 56 2.12 12.66 0.53
CA CYS A 56 2.97 13.30 -0.49
C CYS A 56 4.28 13.85 0.09
N LEU A 57 4.28 14.22 1.37
CA LEU A 57 5.46 14.76 2.06
C LEU A 57 6.44 13.67 2.49
N CYS A 58 5.99 12.46 2.86
CA CYS A 58 6.85 11.43 3.46
C CYS A 58 6.90 10.09 2.71
N GLY A 59 5.99 9.84 1.77
CA GLY A 59 5.91 8.58 1.03
C GLY A 59 7.01 8.45 -0.02
N TYR A 60 7.37 7.22 -0.35
CA TYR A 60 8.34 6.86 -1.39
C TYR A 60 7.65 6.00 -2.44
N TYR A 61 8.12 6.09 -3.68
CA TYR A 61 7.69 5.21 -4.75
C TYR A 61 8.61 3.98 -4.83
N GLU A 62 8.03 2.82 -5.09
CA GLU A 62 8.76 1.57 -5.30
C GLU A 62 8.21 0.88 -6.57
N ASN A 63 9.10 0.54 -7.50
CA ASN A 63 8.76 -0.25 -8.69
C ASN A 63 9.49 -1.59 -8.62
N LEU A 64 8.73 -2.67 -8.58
CA LEU A 64 9.23 -4.01 -8.31
C LEU A 64 8.85 -4.98 -9.40
N GLU A 65 9.82 -5.77 -9.84
CA GLU A 65 9.59 -6.87 -10.78
C GLU A 65 8.77 -8.00 -10.13
N LYS A 66 8.29 -8.93 -10.97
CA LYS A 66 7.60 -10.14 -10.52
C LYS A 66 8.51 -11.03 -9.66
N GLY A 67 7.96 -11.61 -8.59
CA GLY A 67 8.63 -12.61 -7.75
C GLY A 67 9.52 -12.01 -6.65
N ILE A 68 9.51 -10.69 -6.49
CA ILE A 68 10.23 -10.00 -5.42
C ILE A 68 9.51 -10.21 -4.10
N THR A 69 10.25 -10.67 -3.08
CA THR A 69 9.74 -10.79 -1.71
C THR A 69 9.92 -9.46 -0.99
N LEU A 70 8.82 -8.81 -0.65
CA LEU A 70 8.81 -7.50 0.01
C LEU A 70 9.28 -7.60 1.46
N PHE A 71 8.76 -8.60 2.18
CA PHE A 71 9.13 -8.98 3.54
C PHE A 71 8.63 -10.39 3.84
N ARG A 72 9.20 -11.03 4.87
CA ARG A 72 8.82 -12.37 5.30
C ARG A 72 8.00 -12.36 6.57
N GLN A 73 7.16 -13.39 6.71
CA GLN A 73 6.49 -13.71 7.96
C GLN A 73 7.51 -13.86 9.09
N GLY A 74 7.22 -13.29 10.26
CA GLY A 74 8.09 -13.32 11.43
C GLY A 74 9.09 -12.16 11.51
N ASP A 75 9.37 -11.45 10.40
CA ASP A 75 10.27 -10.30 10.42
C ASP A 75 9.63 -9.11 11.15
N ILE A 76 10.45 -8.25 11.75
CA ILE A 76 10.01 -6.94 12.23
C ILE A 76 9.93 -5.99 11.03
N GLY A 77 8.72 -5.49 10.76
CA GLY A 77 8.48 -4.57 9.66
C GLY A 77 8.99 -3.16 9.92
N THR A 78 9.42 -2.48 8.86
CA THR A 78 9.92 -1.10 8.90
C THR A 78 9.08 -0.11 8.08
N ASN A 79 8.13 -0.62 7.30
CA ASN A 79 7.40 0.14 6.30
C ASN A 79 5.94 -0.30 6.16
N TRP A 80 5.06 0.62 5.82
CA TRP A 80 3.68 0.36 5.38
C TRP A 80 3.58 0.64 3.88
N TYR A 81 2.65 -0.04 3.19
CA TYR A 81 2.55 0.00 1.74
C TYR A 81 1.12 0.17 1.26
N ALA A 82 0.96 0.79 0.09
CA ALA A 82 -0.27 0.79 -0.71
C ALA A 82 0.03 0.40 -2.16
N VAL A 83 -0.81 -0.45 -2.75
CA VAL A 83 -0.64 -0.94 -4.13
C VAL A 83 -1.19 0.09 -5.13
N LEU A 84 -0.32 0.60 -6.00
CA LEU A 84 -0.66 1.57 -7.06
C LEU A 84 -0.98 0.88 -8.38
N ALA A 85 -0.19 -0.15 -8.71
CA ALA A 85 -0.35 -0.99 -9.89
C ALA A 85 0.15 -2.41 -9.59
N GLY A 86 -0.34 -3.38 -10.36
CA GLY A 86 0.02 -4.79 -10.21
C GLY A 86 -0.70 -5.51 -9.06
N SER A 87 -0.12 -6.62 -8.62
CA SER A 87 -0.68 -7.49 -7.59
C SER A 87 0.40 -8.23 -6.80
N LEU A 88 0.06 -8.64 -5.58
CA LEU A 88 0.97 -9.32 -4.65
C LEU A 88 0.28 -10.50 -3.97
N ASP A 89 0.99 -11.60 -3.80
CA ASP A 89 0.53 -12.75 -3.04
C ASP A 89 0.85 -12.59 -1.55
N VAL A 90 -0.15 -12.87 -0.72
CA VAL A 90 0.00 -13.02 0.73
C VAL A 90 0.21 -14.49 1.03
N LYS A 91 1.36 -14.84 1.59
CA LYS A 91 1.73 -16.22 1.91
C LYS A 91 1.92 -16.44 3.40
N VAL A 92 1.36 -17.51 3.94
CA VAL A 92 1.50 -17.88 5.36
C VAL A 92 2.01 -19.31 5.44
N SER A 93 2.98 -19.54 6.33
CA SER A 93 3.39 -20.87 6.75
C SER A 93 2.85 -21.15 8.16
N GLU A 94 2.30 -22.34 8.34
CA GLU A 94 1.94 -22.88 9.66
C GLU A 94 3.12 -23.56 10.35
N THR A 95 4.23 -23.79 9.62
CA THR A 95 5.46 -24.35 10.15
C THR A 95 6.50 -23.25 10.36
N SER A 96 7.64 -23.60 10.96
CA SER A 96 8.80 -22.70 11.03
C SER A 96 9.55 -22.56 9.69
N SER A 97 9.12 -23.29 8.65
CA SER A 97 9.75 -23.27 7.32
C SER A 97 8.99 -22.36 6.36
N HIS A 98 9.69 -21.41 5.74
CA HIS A 98 9.12 -20.58 4.67
C HIS A 98 8.82 -21.34 3.38
N GLN A 99 9.38 -22.54 3.20
CA GLN A 99 9.15 -23.36 2.00
C GLN A 99 7.73 -23.92 1.94
N ASP A 100 7.08 -24.06 3.10
CA ASP A 100 5.72 -24.60 3.21
C ASP A 100 4.65 -23.50 3.10
N ALA A 101 5.07 -22.25 2.84
CA ALA A 101 4.15 -21.12 2.81
C ALA A 101 3.16 -21.23 1.64
N VAL A 102 1.87 -21.18 1.96
CA VAL A 102 0.77 -21.22 0.98
C VAL A 102 0.22 -19.82 0.74
N THR A 103 -0.15 -19.52 -0.51
CA THR A 103 -0.85 -18.27 -0.83
C THR A 103 -2.26 -18.31 -0.29
N ILE A 104 -2.61 -17.38 0.60
CA ILE A 104 -3.93 -17.30 1.23
C ILE A 104 -4.87 -16.28 0.55
N CYS A 105 -4.30 -15.23 -0.04
CA CYS A 105 -5.03 -14.24 -0.84
C CYS A 105 -4.07 -13.42 -1.70
N THR A 106 -4.63 -12.58 -2.57
CA THR A 106 -3.89 -11.65 -3.42
C THR A 106 -4.33 -10.22 -3.12
N LEU A 107 -3.36 -9.32 -2.97
CA LEU A 107 -3.57 -7.88 -2.82
C LEU A 107 -3.50 -7.23 -4.20
N GLY A 108 -4.44 -6.33 -4.48
CA GLY A 108 -4.52 -5.59 -5.74
C GLY A 108 -4.49 -4.08 -5.52
N ILE A 109 -4.65 -3.35 -6.62
CA ILE A 109 -4.67 -1.88 -6.64
C ILE A 109 -5.64 -1.33 -5.59
N GLY A 110 -5.17 -0.39 -4.77
CA GLY A 110 -5.95 0.22 -3.69
C GLY A 110 -5.98 -0.53 -2.38
N THR A 111 -5.36 -1.70 -2.32
CA THR A 111 -5.13 -2.38 -1.05
C THR A 111 -3.92 -1.77 -0.34
N ALA A 112 -4.11 -1.46 0.94
CA ALA A 112 -3.04 -1.08 1.86
C ALA A 112 -2.70 -2.26 2.78
N PHE A 113 -1.45 -2.36 3.22
CA PHE A 113 -0.99 -3.44 4.07
C PHE A 113 0.30 -3.11 4.83
N GLY A 114 0.60 -3.90 5.87
CA GLY A 114 1.85 -3.79 6.63
C GLY A 114 1.74 -2.88 7.85
N GLU A 115 0.53 -2.68 8.37
CA GLU A 115 0.19 -1.88 9.54
C GLU A 115 0.73 -2.44 10.87
N SER A 116 1.23 -3.68 10.91
CA SER A 116 1.87 -4.29 12.09
C SER A 116 3.09 -3.50 12.61
N ILE A 117 3.60 -2.56 11.82
CA ILE A 117 4.66 -1.64 12.27
C ILE A 117 4.18 -0.66 13.35
N LEU A 118 2.88 -0.45 13.53
CA LEU A 118 2.35 0.49 14.52
C LEU A 118 2.70 0.10 15.95
N ASP A 119 2.67 -1.20 16.27
CA ASP A 119 3.01 -1.75 17.58
C ASP A 119 4.27 -2.63 17.57
N ASN A 120 4.98 -2.70 16.44
CA ASN A 120 6.14 -3.55 16.20
C ASN A 120 5.84 -5.05 16.28
N THR A 121 4.62 -5.45 15.94
CA THR A 121 4.28 -6.87 15.81
C THR A 121 5.00 -7.47 14.59
N PRO A 122 5.59 -8.67 14.74
CA PRO A 122 6.15 -9.42 13.61
C PRO A 122 5.15 -9.58 12.47
N ARG A 123 5.64 -9.63 11.23
CA ARG A 123 4.78 -9.83 10.06
C ARG A 123 4.03 -11.17 10.17
N HIS A 124 2.71 -11.12 9.98
CA HIS A 124 1.88 -12.33 9.99
C HIS A 124 1.98 -13.15 8.70
N ALA A 125 2.49 -12.54 7.62
CA ALA A 125 2.60 -13.17 6.32
C ALA A 125 3.85 -12.68 5.56
N THR A 126 4.27 -13.48 4.59
CA THR A 126 5.25 -13.12 3.56
C THR A 126 4.50 -12.48 2.39
N ILE A 127 4.99 -11.35 1.89
CA ILE A 127 4.41 -10.67 0.73
C ILE A 127 5.35 -10.80 -0.46
N VAL A 128 4.83 -11.27 -1.59
CA VAL A 128 5.60 -11.48 -2.82
C VAL A 128 4.87 -10.85 -4.00
N THR A 129 5.58 -10.11 -4.85
CA THR A 129 4.97 -9.55 -6.07
C THR A 129 4.58 -10.67 -7.03
N ARG A 130 3.33 -10.65 -7.49
CA ARG A 130 2.77 -11.66 -8.41
C ARG A 130 3.05 -11.30 -9.87
N GLU A 131 3.21 -10.01 -10.14
CA GLU A 131 3.58 -9.39 -11.42
C GLU A 131 4.43 -8.13 -11.17
N SER A 132 4.74 -7.36 -12.22
CA SER A 132 5.36 -6.04 -12.02
C SER A 132 4.41 -5.16 -11.24
N SER A 133 4.87 -4.61 -10.12
CA SER A 133 4.02 -3.90 -9.17
C SER A 133 4.63 -2.57 -8.76
N GLU A 134 3.79 -1.56 -8.68
CA GLU A 134 4.14 -0.21 -8.22
C GLU A 134 3.51 0.01 -6.86
N LEU A 135 4.31 0.42 -5.88
CA LEU A 135 3.88 0.61 -4.50
C LEU A 135 4.20 2.03 -4.05
N LEU A 136 3.35 2.55 -3.18
CA LEU A 136 3.70 3.66 -2.29
C LEU A 136 4.16 3.06 -0.96
N ARG A 137 5.32 3.48 -0.47
CA ARG A 137 5.91 3.06 0.80
C ARG A 137 5.95 4.23 1.79
N ILE A 138 5.61 4.00 3.05
CA ILE A 138 5.79 4.96 4.14
C ILE A 138 6.59 4.30 5.27
N GLU A 139 7.61 4.99 5.76
CA GLU A 139 8.45 4.50 6.85
C GLU A 139 7.71 4.49 8.17
N GLN A 140 8.08 3.56 9.06
CA GLN A 140 7.39 3.34 10.34
C GLN A 140 7.24 4.62 11.18
N LYS A 141 8.29 5.44 11.26
CA LYS A 141 8.26 6.68 12.06
C LYS A 141 7.16 7.62 11.57
N ASP A 142 7.10 7.85 10.27
CA ASP A 142 6.12 8.74 9.66
C ASP A 142 4.72 8.13 9.70
N PHE A 143 4.60 6.82 9.44
CA PHE A 143 3.32 6.13 9.52
C PHE A 143 2.69 6.18 10.91
N LYS A 144 3.49 6.01 11.97
CA LYS A 144 3.02 6.19 13.36
C LYS A 144 2.52 7.61 13.62
N ALA A 145 3.28 8.61 13.20
CA ALA A 145 2.88 10.02 13.35
C ALA A 145 1.59 10.35 12.58
N LEU A 146 1.44 9.81 11.36
CA LEU A 146 0.20 9.91 10.58
C LEU A 146 -0.97 9.26 11.30
N TRP A 147 -0.79 8.03 11.79
CA TRP A 147 -1.85 7.29 12.48
C TRP A 147 -2.30 7.98 13.76
N GLU A 148 -1.40 8.57 14.54
CA GLU A 148 -1.75 9.31 15.76
C GLU A 148 -2.55 10.58 15.44
N LYS A 149 -2.15 11.33 14.40
CA LYS A 149 -2.76 12.62 14.06
C LYS A 149 -4.03 12.51 13.20
N TYR A 150 -4.15 11.46 12.41
CA TYR A 150 -5.20 11.28 11.40
C TYR A 150 -5.96 9.96 11.58
N ARG A 151 -5.98 9.38 12.78
CA ARG A 151 -6.62 8.09 13.09
C ARG A 151 -8.04 7.97 12.50
N GLN A 152 -8.84 9.02 12.62
CA GLN A 152 -10.21 9.05 12.12
C GLN A 152 -10.32 8.85 10.60
N TYR A 153 -9.29 9.20 9.84
CA TYR A 153 -9.24 9.02 8.39
C TYR A 153 -8.60 7.68 7.97
N MET A 154 -7.96 6.98 8.91
CA MET A 154 -7.28 5.71 8.65
C MET A 154 -8.09 4.50 9.13
N ALA A 155 -9.10 4.70 9.97
CA ALA A 155 -9.82 3.61 10.61
C ALA A 155 -10.48 2.63 9.61
N GLY A 156 -10.96 3.12 8.45
CA GLY A 156 -11.51 2.27 7.38
C GLY A 156 -10.49 1.74 6.36
N LEU A 157 -9.21 2.03 6.55
CA LEU A 157 -8.11 1.62 5.66
C LEU A 157 -7.24 0.51 6.24
N LEU A 158 -7.24 0.35 7.56
CA LEU A 158 -6.38 -0.60 8.27
C LEU A 158 -7.17 -1.82 8.71
N ALA A 159 -6.54 -2.99 8.75
CA ALA A 159 -7.16 -4.16 9.35
C ALA A 159 -7.26 -4.02 10.89
N PRO A 160 -8.22 -4.70 11.53
CA PRO A 160 -8.23 -4.85 12.99
C PRO A 160 -6.90 -5.45 13.50
N PRO A 161 -6.40 -5.03 14.68
CA PRO A 161 -7.01 -4.11 15.64
C PRO A 161 -6.76 -2.61 15.36
N TYR A 162 -6.08 -2.26 14.27
CA TYR A 162 -5.66 -0.87 14.00
C TYR A 162 -6.72 -0.03 13.30
N GLY A 163 -7.66 -0.68 12.60
CA GLY A 163 -8.86 -0.09 12.02
C GLY A 163 -10.15 -0.66 12.62
N VAL A 164 -11.30 -0.31 12.04
CA VAL A 164 -12.60 -0.86 12.44
C VAL A 164 -12.76 -2.27 11.90
N MET A 165 -13.32 -3.19 12.69
CA MET A 165 -13.84 -4.44 12.13
C MET A 165 -14.91 -4.09 11.11
N GLU A 166 -14.75 -4.51 9.85
CA GLU A 166 -15.86 -4.49 8.90
C GLU A 166 -16.98 -5.34 9.52
N THR A 167 -18.03 -4.69 10.01
CA THR A 167 -19.28 -5.39 10.30
C THR A 167 -19.75 -5.92 8.96
N GLY A 168 -19.57 -7.23 8.74
CA GLY A 168 -19.90 -7.87 7.49
C GLY A 168 -21.25 -7.40 6.98
N SER A 169 -21.30 -6.97 5.71
CA SER A 169 -22.56 -6.89 4.99
C SER A 169 -23.16 -8.29 4.96
N ASN A 170 -23.98 -8.61 5.96
CA ASN A 170 -24.96 -9.67 5.85
C ASN A 170 -25.87 -9.26 4.70
N ASN A 171 -25.65 -9.85 3.53
CA ASN A 171 -26.65 -9.86 2.49
C ASN A 171 -27.88 -10.55 3.10
N ASP A 172 -28.90 -9.76 3.42
CA ASP A 172 -30.20 -10.24 3.79
C ASP A 172 -30.65 -11.26 2.74
N ARG A 173 -30.67 -12.54 3.15
CA ARG A 173 -31.43 -13.55 2.42
C ARG A 173 -32.88 -13.15 2.52
N ILE A 174 -33.42 -12.68 1.40
CA ILE A 174 -34.86 -12.68 1.12
C ILE A 174 -35.36 -14.10 1.41
N PRO A 175 -36.30 -14.31 2.36
CA PRO A 175 -37.06 -15.54 2.35
C PRO A 175 -38.12 -15.42 1.26
N ASP A 176 -37.90 -16.16 0.19
CA ASP A 176 -38.95 -16.54 -0.75
C ASP A 176 -40.01 -17.38 -0.05
N LYS A 177 -41.28 -17.16 -0.46
CA LYS A 177 -42.54 -17.90 -0.20
C LYS A 177 -43.23 -17.60 1.14
N GLU A 178 -44.53 -17.33 1.17
CA GLU A 178 -45.67 -17.79 0.34
C GLU A 178 -46.74 -16.70 0.19
#